data_AF-A0A8T2QCB5-F1
#
_entry.id   AF-A0A8T2QCB5-F1
#
_cell.length_a   1.000
_cell.length_b   1.000
_cell.length_c   1.000
_cell.angle_alpha   90.00
_cell.angle_beta   90.00
_cell.angle_gamma   90.00
#
_symmetry.space_group_name_H-M   'P 1'
#
loop_
_entity.id
_entity.type
_entity.pdbx_description
1 polymer ?
#
loop_
_entity_poly.entity_id
_entity_poly.type
_entity_poly.pdbx_seq_one_letter_code
_entity_poly.pdbx_strand_id
1 'polypeptide(L)'
;MAVPIVCEQHEDHSQQEQEKSAMVPEKEVVEYHPGLLILYSDGSFERPSDLDVPACADFDNSPNGVATRDVIIDGAQPGVWARIFLPRAALSLGRNSLPVVLHFHGGGFCIGSPSSAHIHRTCSRMASKSSCIWISLHYRLAPEHPLPAAYDDAFSALLWLRTQASLVIAQERVTDC
;
A
#
# COMPACT_ATOMS: atom_id res chain seq x y z
N MET A 1 -84.46 31.75 -16.75
CA MET A 1 -83.49 31.91 -15.64
C MET A 1 -83.10 30.53 -15.17
N ALA A 2 -81.85 30.12 -15.42
CA ALA A 2 -81.13 29.05 -14.72
C ALA A 2 -79.66 29.10 -15.19
N VAL A 3 -78.74 29.11 -14.23
CA VAL A 3 -77.29 29.20 -14.35
C VAL A 3 -76.69 27.79 -14.44
N PRO A 4 -75.53 27.58 -15.09
CA PRO A 4 -74.64 26.50 -14.72
C PRO A 4 -73.33 27.00 -14.11
N ILE A 5 -72.90 26.22 -13.13
CA ILE A 5 -71.74 26.31 -12.25
C ILE A 5 -70.45 26.01 -13.05
N VAL A 6 -69.40 26.81 -12.85
CA VAL A 6 -68.03 26.50 -13.31
C VAL A 6 -67.25 25.93 -12.12
N CYS A 7 -66.61 24.79 -12.33
CA CYS A 7 -65.76 24.10 -11.35
C CYS A 7 -64.30 24.54 -11.57
N GLU A 8 -63.64 25.01 -10.51
CA GLU A 8 -62.21 25.37 -10.47
C GLU A 8 -61.31 24.15 -10.70
N GLN A 9 -60.18 24.37 -11.39
CA GLN A 9 -59.03 23.49 -11.37
C GLN A 9 -57.84 24.30 -10.82
N HIS A 10 -57.33 23.80 -9.70
CA HIS A 10 -56.14 24.23 -8.98
C HIS A 10 -54.91 24.32 -9.89
N GLU A 11 -54.16 25.43 -9.80
CA GLU A 11 -52.81 25.54 -10.33
C GLU A 11 -51.83 24.75 -9.45
N ASP A 12 -51.07 23.86 -10.08
CA ASP A 12 -50.18 22.90 -9.46
C ASP A 12 -48.83 23.56 -9.11
N HIS A 13 -48.55 23.69 -7.81
CA HIS A 13 -47.37 24.32 -7.22
C HIS A 13 -46.09 23.45 -7.27
N SER A 14 -46.00 22.50 -8.20
CA SER A 14 -45.03 21.39 -8.18
C SER A 14 -43.70 21.66 -8.90
N GLN A 15 -43.41 22.90 -9.36
CA GLN A 15 -42.24 23.20 -10.20
C GLN A 15 -41.07 23.94 -9.51
N GLN A 16 -40.90 23.86 -8.19
CA GLN A 16 -39.81 24.61 -7.51
C GLN A 16 -38.86 23.83 -6.58
N GLU A 17 -38.87 22.49 -6.60
CA GLU A 17 -37.96 21.68 -5.75
C GLU A 17 -36.91 20.86 -6.53
N GLN A 18 -36.66 21.15 -7.81
CA GLN A 18 -35.57 20.54 -8.59
C GLN A 18 -34.46 21.55 -8.92
N GLU A 19 -33.89 22.22 -7.92
CA GLU A 19 -32.74 23.10 -8.18
C GLU A 19 -31.78 23.23 -7.01
N LYS A 20 -31.10 22.11 -6.65
CA LYS A 20 -29.71 22.14 -6.17
C LYS A 20 -29.09 20.74 -6.04
N SER A 21 -29.06 19.97 -7.13
CA SER A 21 -27.95 19.03 -7.25
C SER A 21 -26.73 19.87 -7.62
N ALA A 22 -25.83 20.10 -6.67
CA ALA A 22 -24.57 20.76 -6.95
C ALA A 22 -23.86 19.92 -8.02
N MET A 23 -23.86 20.42 -9.26
CA MET A 23 -23.13 19.80 -10.37
C MET A 23 -21.66 19.86 -9.99
N VAL A 24 -21.12 18.74 -9.48
CA VAL A 24 -19.69 18.59 -9.28
C VAL A 24 -19.07 18.78 -10.67
N PRO A 25 -18.18 19.76 -10.87
CA PRO A 25 -17.59 19.99 -12.17
C PRO A 25 -16.94 18.69 -12.65
N GLU A 26 -17.25 18.30 -13.88
CA GLU A 26 -16.69 17.11 -14.50
C GLU A 26 -15.17 17.26 -14.54
N LYS A 27 -14.46 16.32 -13.93
CA LYS A 27 -13.00 16.40 -13.78
C LYS A 27 -12.34 16.04 -15.09
N GLU A 28 -11.74 17.02 -15.75
CA GLU A 28 -10.98 16.79 -16.99
C GLU A 28 -9.59 16.23 -16.66
N VAL A 29 -9.12 15.26 -17.46
CA VAL A 29 -7.76 14.73 -17.34
C VAL A 29 -6.78 15.77 -17.90
N VAL A 30 -5.89 16.29 -17.04
CA VAL A 30 -4.82 17.22 -17.42
C VAL A 30 -3.56 16.47 -17.80
N GLU A 31 -3.19 15.46 -17.03
CA GLU A 31 -2.01 14.65 -17.30
C GLU A 31 -2.33 13.17 -17.10
N TYR A 32 -1.90 12.35 -18.07
CA TYR A 32 -2.02 10.90 -17.99
C TYR A 32 -0.63 10.29 -18.14
N HIS A 33 -0.13 9.71 -17.05
CA HIS A 33 1.07 8.89 -17.07
C HIS A 33 0.66 7.41 -16.96
N PRO A 34 0.67 6.65 -18.07
CA PRO A 34 0.18 5.27 -18.09
C PRO A 34 0.83 4.40 -17.02
N GLY A 35 0.01 3.76 -16.20
CA GLY A 35 0.46 2.87 -15.12
C GLY A 35 1.02 3.58 -13.89
N LEU A 36 1.05 4.92 -13.85
CA LEU A 36 1.56 5.70 -12.72
C LEU A 36 0.43 6.51 -12.06
N LEU A 37 -0.08 7.53 -12.74
CA LEU A 37 -1.00 8.53 -12.17
C LEU A 37 -1.90 9.13 -13.26
N ILE A 38 -3.13 9.45 -12.88
CA ILE A 38 -4.06 10.30 -13.63
C ILE A 38 -4.20 11.59 -12.84
N LEU A 39 -3.85 12.73 -13.42
CA LEU A 39 -4.01 14.06 -12.81
C LEU A 39 -5.22 14.76 -13.43
N TYR A 40 -6.12 15.23 -12.59
CA TYR A 40 -7.32 15.95 -12.98
C TYR A 40 -7.15 17.47 -12.87
N SER A 41 -8.01 18.22 -13.57
CA SER A 41 -7.98 19.69 -13.64
C SER A 41 -8.22 20.39 -12.31
N ASP A 42 -8.87 19.72 -11.36
CA ASP A 42 -9.08 20.20 -10.00
C ASP A 42 -7.88 19.95 -9.07
N GLY A 43 -6.79 19.38 -9.59
CA GLY A 43 -5.59 19.02 -8.84
C GLY A 43 -5.69 17.69 -8.07
N SER A 44 -6.84 17.00 -8.14
CA SER A 44 -6.94 15.63 -7.65
C SER A 44 -6.21 14.66 -8.57
N PHE A 45 -5.82 13.52 -8.04
CA PHE A 45 -5.16 12.48 -8.82
C PHE A 45 -5.64 11.09 -8.41
N GLU A 46 -5.50 10.14 -9.32
CA GLU A 46 -5.80 8.73 -9.09
C GLU A 46 -4.61 7.87 -9.48
N ARG A 47 -4.42 6.79 -8.73
CA ARG A 47 -3.48 5.72 -9.08
C ARG A 47 -4.24 4.58 -9.73
N PRO A 48 -3.74 4.00 -10.83
CA PRO A 48 -4.26 2.74 -11.32
C PRO A 48 -4.20 1.67 -10.22
N SER A 49 -5.28 0.90 -10.08
CA SER A 49 -5.32 -0.17 -9.08
C SER A 49 -4.27 -1.23 -9.36
N ASP A 50 -3.46 -1.53 -8.36
CA ASP A 50 -2.55 -2.68 -8.38
C ASP A 50 -3.30 -3.96 -7.98
N LEU A 51 -2.86 -5.09 -8.52
CA LEU A 51 -3.28 -6.39 -8.00
C LEU A 51 -2.46 -6.69 -6.74
N ASP A 52 -3.10 -6.62 -5.58
CA ASP A 52 -2.46 -6.93 -4.31
C ASP A 52 -2.48 -8.44 -4.01
N VAL A 53 -1.37 -8.92 -3.46
CA VAL A 53 -1.21 -10.28 -2.94
C VAL A 53 -1.27 -10.22 -1.42
N PRO A 54 -2.17 -10.96 -0.76
CA PRO A 54 -2.19 -11.03 0.70
C PRO A 54 -0.94 -11.73 1.24
N ALA A 55 -0.52 -11.37 2.45
CA ALA A 55 0.53 -12.10 3.15
C ALA A 55 0.07 -13.53 3.46
N CYS A 56 0.98 -14.50 3.33
CA CYS A 56 0.72 -15.91 3.57
C CYS A 56 1.86 -16.50 4.40
N ALA A 57 1.58 -16.92 5.63
CA ALA A 57 2.57 -17.53 6.51
C ALA A 57 2.86 -19.00 6.17
N ASP A 58 2.03 -19.60 5.31
CA ASP A 58 2.16 -20.99 4.91
C ASP A 58 3.13 -21.12 3.74
N PHE A 59 4.25 -21.81 3.98
CA PHE A 59 5.28 -22.06 3.00
C PHE A 59 4.80 -22.92 1.82
N ASP A 60 3.90 -23.89 2.04
CA ASP A 60 3.46 -24.81 0.98
C ASP A 60 2.46 -24.14 0.03
N ASN A 61 1.69 -23.18 0.54
CA ASN A 61 0.76 -22.36 -0.23
C ASN A 61 1.38 -21.05 -0.75
N SER A 62 2.63 -20.76 -0.41
CA SER A 62 3.32 -19.54 -0.84
C SER A 62 4.23 -19.78 -2.07
N PRO A 63 4.25 -18.85 -3.05
CA PRO A 63 5.14 -18.94 -4.19
C PRO A 63 6.60 -19.12 -3.79
N ASN A 64 7.29 -20.07 -4.43
CA ASN A 64 8.71 -20.39 -4.22
C ASN A 64 9.08 -20.84 -2.79
N GLY A 65 8.11 -21.30 -2.00
CA GLY A 65 8.36 -21.74 -0.62
C GLY A 65 8.80 -20.60 0.30
N VAL A 66 8.19 -19.42 0.13
CA VAL A 66 8.54 -18.21 0.88
C VAL A 66 7.34 -17.73 1.69
N ALA A 67 7.37 -17.91 3.01
CA ALA A 67 6.37 -17.36 3.89
C ALA A 67 6.49 -15.84 3.95
N THR A 68 5.36 -15.15 4.07
CA THR A 68 5.28 -13.69 4.11
C THR A 68 4.45 -13.19 5.30
N ARG A 69 4.86 -12.06 5.86
CA ARG A 69 4.16 -11.36 6.95
C ARG A 69 4.34 -9.86 6.82
N ASP A 70 3.27 -9.12 7.10
CA ASP A 70 3.29 -7.66 7.15
C ASP A 70 3.54 -7.20 8.59
N VAL A 71 4.42 -6.21 8.73
CA VAL A 71 4.81 -5.62 10.02
C VAL A 71 4.80 -4.11 9.94
N ILE A 72 4.40 -3.45 11.01
CA ILE A 72 4.52 -2.00 11.15
C ILE A 72 5.96 -1.65 11.54
N ILE A 73 6.49 -0.55 11.03
CA ILE A 73 7.82 -0.07 11.37
C ILE A 73 7.72 0.89 12.57
N ASP A 74 8.10 0.40 13.75
CA ASP A 74 8.06 1.21 14.97
C ASP A 74 8.98 2.43 14.86
N GLY A 75 8.45 3.59 15.25
CA GLY A 75 9.17 4.87 15.16
C GLY A 75 9.14 5.52 13.78
N ALA A 76 8.53 4.88 12.77
CA ALA A 76 8.23 5.53 11.49
C ALA A 76 6.91 6.30 11.55
N GLN A 77 6.66 7.09 10.49
CA GLN A 77 5.40 7.82 10.33
C GLN A 77 4.22 6.85 10.10
N PRO A 78 2.97 7.28 10.38
CA PRO A 78 1.78 6.46 10.11
C PRO A 78 1.71 6.01 8.66
N GLY A 79 1.30 4.76 8.43
CA GLY A 79 1.20 4.18 7.08
C GLY A 79 2.51 3.57 6.55
N VAL A 80 3.62 3.67 7.29
CA VAL A 80 4.87 2.97 6.96
C VAL A 80 4.86 1.56 7.55
N TRP A 81 5.00 0.57 6.68
CA TRP A 81 5.02 -0.85 7.05
C TRP A 81 5.97 -1.61 6.12
N ALA A 82 6.27 -2.85 6.42
CA ALA A 82 7.07 -3.69 5.52
C ALA A 82 6.52 -5.11 5.43
N ARG A 83 6.74 -5.75 4.28
CA ARG A 83 6.53 -7.18 4.13
C ARG A 83 7.84 -7.93 4.31
N ILE A 84 7.85 -8.86 5.25
CA ILE A 84 8.94 -9.81 5.46
C ILE A 84 8.68 -11.02 4.56
N PHE A 85 9.72 -11.48 3.89
CA PHE A 85 9.76 -12.67 3.03
C PHE A 85 10.81 -13.63 3.63
N LEU A 86 10.34 -14.73 4.20
CA LEU A 86 11.14 -15.76 4.84
C LEU A 86 11.19 -17.00 3.93
N PRO A 87 12.32 -17.32 3.29
CA PRO A 87 12.42 -18.52 2.46
C PRO A 87 12.62 -19.76 3.33
N ARG A 88 11.89 -20.86 3.03
CA ARG A 88 12.02 -22.15 3.75
C ARG A 88 13.49 -22.63 3.81
N ALA A 89 14.22 -22.45 2.73
CA ALA A 89 15.63 -22.83 2.62
C ALA A 89 16.54 -22.14 3.66
N ALA A 90 16.19 -20.93 4.12
CA ALA A 90 16.96 -20.26 5.15
C ALA A 90 16.85 -20.96 6.53
N LEU A 91 15.72 -21.60 6.82
CA LEU A 91 15.50 -22.29 8.09
C LEU A 91 16.31 -23.59 8.21
N SER A 92 16.65 -24.22 7.08
CA SER A 92 17.40 -25.48 7.06
C SER A 92 18.92 -25.32 7.15
N LEU A 93 19.44 -24.09 7.16
CA LEU A 93 20.89 -23.84 7.14
C LEU A 93 21.56 -24.03 8.52
N GLY A 94 20.79 -24.25 9.59
CA GLY A 94 21.34 -24.44 10.94
C GLY A 94 22.17 -23.24 11.43
N ARG A 95 21.93 -22.06 10.87
CA ARG A 95 22.64 -20.83 11.21
C ARG A 95 21.89 -20.09 12.31
N ASN A 96 22.64 -19.60 13.29
CA ASN A 96 22.11 -18.72 14.34
C ASN A 96 21.72 -17.34 13.78
N SER A 97 22.34 -16.90 12.66
CA SER A 97 21.97 -15.65 11.99
C SER A 97 21.77 -15.82 10.49
N LEU A 98 20.71 -15.16 9.99
CA LEU A 98 20.37 -15.08 8.57
C LEU A 98 20.70 -13.68 8.03
N PRO A 99 21.29 -13.59 6.83
CA PRO A 99 21.45 -12.30 6.15
C PRO A 99 20.09 -11.70 5.82
N VAL A 100 19.99 -10.37 5.93
CA VAL A 100 18.79 -9.60 5.66
C VAL A 100 19.02 -8.63 4.52
N VAL A 101 18.07 -8.54 3.60
CA VAL A 101 18.02 -7.54 2.52
C VAL A 101 16.85 -6.61 2.77
N LEU A 102 17.12 -5.32 2.98
CA LEU A 102 16.11 -4.27 2.98
C LEU A 102 15.91 -3.78 1.55
N HIS A 103 14.70 -3.96 1.03
CA HIS A 103 14.29 -3.65 -0.32
C HIS A 103 13.34 -2.44 -0.36
N PHE A 104 13.59 -1.54 -1.30
CA PHE A 104 12.73 -0.41 -1.63
C PHE A 104 12.20 -0.62 -3.03
N HIS A 105 10.87 -0.62 -3.20
CA HIS A 105 10.29 -0.84 -4.50
C HIS A 105 10.51 0.35 -5.45
N GLY A 106 10.27 0.13 -6.74
CA GLY A 106 10.28 1.17 -7.76
C GLY A 106 8.96 1.93 -7.81
N GLY A 107 8.62 2.49 -8.98
CA GLY A 107 7.37 3.22 -9.17
C GLY A 107 7.50 4.73 -9.06
N GLY A 108 8.71 5.27 -9.24
CA GLY A 108 8.94 6.72 -9.29
C GLY A 108 8.59 7.47 -8.00
N PHE A 109 8.56 6.76 -6.85
CA PHE A 109 8.05 7.25 -5.56
C PHE A 109 6.55 7.55 -5.53
N CYS A 110 5.83 7.26 -6.61
CA CYS A 110 4.42 7.59 -6.74
C CYS A 110 3.50 6.38 -6.65
N ILE A 111 3.99 5.17 -6.91
CA ILE A 111 3.17 3.95 -6.93
C ILE A 111 3.90 2.75 -6.34
N GLY A 112 3.13 1.67 -6.17
CA GLY A 112 3.61 0.36 -5.76
C GLY A 112 3.55 0.16 -4.26
N SER A 113 3.54 -1.10 -3.87
CA SER A 113 3.59 -1.54 -2.49
C SER A 113 4.30 -2.90 -2.39
N PRO A 114 4.74 -3.32 -1.21
CA PRO A 114 5.18 -4.70 -0.98
C PRO A 114 4.11 -5.76 -1.28
N SER A 115 2.82 -5.38 -1.36
CA SER A 115 1.72 -6.26 -1.74
C SER A 115 1.44 -6.30 -3.25
N SER A 116 1.85 -5.30 -4.04
CA SER A 116 1.67 -5.33 -5.50
C SER A 116 2.27 -6.62 -6.08
N ALA A 117 1.49 -7.34 -6.91
CA ALA A 117 1.83 -8.69 -7.36
C ALA A 117 3.19 -8.79 -8.06
N HIS A 118 3.61 -7.76 -8.80
CA HIS A 118 4.92 -7.75 -9.45
C HIS A 118 6.07 -7.63 -8.43
N ILE A 119 5.88 -6.80 -7.38
CA ILE A 119 6.86 -6.57 -6.32
C ILE A 119 6.95 -7.83 -5.46
N HIS A 120 5.80 -8.33 -4.99
CA HIS A 120 5.70 -9.56 -4.22
C HIS A 120 6.39 -10.72 -4.95
N ARG A 121 6.08 -10.97 -6.23
CA ARG A 121 6.70 -12.07 -7.01
C ARG A 121 8.21 -11.92 -7.11
N THR A 122 8.69 -10.69 -7.30
CA THR A 122 10.13 -10.41 -7.41
C THR A 122 10.82 -10.68 -6.08
N CYS A 123 10.32 -10.13 -4.98
CA CYS A 123 10.85 -10.35 -3.63
C CYS A 123 10.84 -11.83 -3.24
N SER A 124 9.72 -12.54 -3.44
CA SER A 124 9.63 -13.98 -3.16
C SER A 124 10.64 -14.79 -3.95
N ARG A 125 10.82 -14.51 -5.25
CA ARG A 125 11.81 -15.20 -6.08
C ARG A 125 13.24 -14.91 -5.61
N MET A 126 13.54 -13.67 -5.26
CA MET A 126 14.88 -13.28 -4.82
C MET A 126 15.21 -13.84 -3.42
N ALA A 127 14.26 -13.85 -2.49
CA ALA A 127 14.40 -14.47 -1.18
C ALA A 127 14.71 -15.96 -1.31
N SER A 128 13.91 -16.69 -2.10
CA SER A 128 14.11 -18.12 -2.34
C SER A 128 15.49 -18.44 -2.93
N LYS A 129 15.97 -17.64 -3.90
CA LYS A 129 17.28 -17.86 -4.54
C LYS A 129 18.48 -17.47 -3.70
N SER A 130 18.34 -16.46 -2.85
CA SER A 130 19.45 -15.94 -2.03
C SER A 130 19.55 -16.62 -0.66
N SER A 131 18.51 -17.33 -0.22
CA SER A 131 18.39 -17.86 1.15
C SER A 131 18.59 -16.77 2.21
N CYS A 132 18.20 -15.54 1.89
CA CYS A 132 18.19 -14.39 2.78
C CYS A 132 16.75 -14.04 3.18
N ILE A 133 16.59 -13.41 4.33
CA ILE A 133 15.34 -12.71 4.66
C ILE A 133 15.27 -11.45 3.81
N TRP A 134 14.17 -11.26 3.08
CA TRP A 134 13.91 -10.01 2.35
C TRP A 134 12.84 -9.22 3.10
N ILE A 135 13.06 -7.92 3.25
CA ILE A 135 12.12 -7.00 3.88
C ILE A 135 11.83 -5.91 2.86
N SER A 136 10.62 -5.89 2.30
CA SER A 136 10.22 -4.87 1.34
C SER A 136 9.43 -3.78 2.05
N LEU A 137 9.94 -2.55 2.03
CA LEU A 137 9.33 -1.41 2.70
C LEU A 137 8.18 -0.82 1.87
N HIS A 138 7.07 -0.53 2.52
CA HIS A 138 6.02 0.38 2.07
C HIS A 138 6.30 1.77 2.65
N TYR A 139 6.92 2.63 1.85
CA TYR A 139 7.20 4.01 2.21
C TYR A 139 6.07 4.92 1.69
N ARG A 140 5.98 6.14 2.24
CA ARG A 140 4.98 7.12 1.81
C ARG A 140 5.23 7.59 0.38
N LEU A 141 4.14 7.70 -0.38
CA LEU A 141 4.18 8.00 -1.81
C LEU A 141 3.89 9.47 -2.10
N ALA A 142 4.50 9.97 -3.17
CA ALA A 142 4.11 11.21 -3.81
C ALA A 142 2.83 10.99 -4.64
N PRO A 143 2.03 12.06 -4.85
CA PRO A 143 2.26 13.45 -4.46
C PRO A 143 1.84 13.83 -3.03
N GLU A 144 1.15 12.98 -2.27
CA GLU A 144 0.69 13.26 -0.90
C GLU A 144 1.87 13.50 0.05
N HIS A 145 2.95 12.76 -0.17
CA HIS A 145 4.19 12.85 0.59
C HIS A 145 5.37 12.99 -0.36
N PRO A 146 5.65 14.21 -0.86
CA PRO A 146 6.80 14.46 -1.72
C PRO A 146 8.12 14.07 -1.03
N LEU A 147 9.16 13.91 -1.85
CA LEU A 147 10.52 13.77 -1.31
C LEU A 147 10.84 14.98 -0.41
N PRO A 148 11.50 14.78 0.75
CA PRO A 148 12.28 13.58 1.13
C PRO A 148 11.52 12.51 1.92
N ALA A 149 10.19 12.51 2.00
CA ALA A 149 9.42 11.62 2.90
C ALA A 149 9.80 10.12 2.78
N ALA A 150 9.94 9.61 1.55
CA ALA A 150 10.35 8.23 1.32
C ALA A 150 11.77 7.91 1.84
N TYR A 151 12.69 8.89 1.83
CA TYR A 151 14.03 8.74 2.38
C TYR A 151 14.01 8.70 3.92
N ASP A 152 13.17 9.53 4.55
CA ASP A 152 12.99 9.51 6.00
C ASP A 152 12.38 8.17 6.47
N ASP A 153 11.44 7.62 5.70
CA ASP A 153 10.85 6.31 5.97
C ASP A 153 11.88 5.19 5.80
N ALA A 154 12.72 5.28 4.76
CA ALA A 154 13.81 4.34 4.54
C ALA A 154 14.83 4.35 5.69
N PHE A 155 15.18 5.54 6.17
CA PHE A 155 16.06 5.69 7.33
C PHE A 155 15.43 5.12 8.60
N SER A 156 14.14 5.38 8.83
CA SER A 156 13.39 4.83 9.96
C SER A 156 13.36 3.29 9.92
N ALA A 157 13.12 2.71 8.75
CA ALA A 157 13.14 1.26 8.56
C ALA A 157 14.53 0.64 8.83
N LEU A 158 15.60 1.33 8.45
CA LEU A 158 16.97 0.90 8.74
C LEU A 158 17.26 0.92 10.25
N LEU A 159 16.83 1.97 10.96
CA LEU A 159 16.98 2.05 12.41
C LEU A 159 16.15 0.97 13.13
N TRP A 160 14.92 0.75 12.68
CA TRP A 160 14.07 -0.33 13.17
C TRP A 160 14.74 -1.69 12.99
N LEU A 161 15.28 -1.97 11.80
CA LEU A 161 15.96 -3.23 11.51
C LEU A 161 17.18 -3.46 12.41
N ARG A 162 17.96 -2.41 12.68
CA ARG A 162 19.09 -2.46 13.63
C ARG A 162 18.63 -2.85 15.03
N THR A 163 17.51 -2.31 15.49
CA THR A 163 16.92 -2.65 16.79
C THR A 163 16.48 -4.12 16.81
N GLN A 164 15.79 -4.60 15.77
CA GLN A 164 15.37 -6.00 15.67
C GLN A 164 16.56 -6.97 15.73
N ALA A 165 17.63 -6.69 14.99
CA ALA A 165 18.85 -7.50 15.02
C ALA A 165 19.48 -7.56 16.41
N SER A 166 19.49 -6.42 17.14
CA SER A 166 20.03 -6.35 18.50
C SER A 166 19.21 -7.18 19.50
N LEU A 167 17.88 -7.22 19.33
CA LEU A 167 16.99 -8.03 20.17
C LEU A 167 17.21 -9.53 19.96
N VAL A 168 17.38 -9.98 18.71
CA VAL A 168 17.67 -11.39 18.40
C VAL A 168 18.99 -11.81 19.05
N ILE A 169 20.05 -11.00 18.90
CA ILE A 169 21.37 -11.27 19.54
C ILE A 169 21.26 -11.29 21.07
N ALA A 170 20.39 -10.46 21.67
CA ALA A 170 20.17 -10.48 23.11
C ALA A 170 19.46 -11.75 23.57
N GLN A 171 18.48 -12.26 22.80
CA GLN A 171 17.75 -13.49 23.12
C GLN A 171 18.65 -14.73 23.05
N GLU A 172 19.52 -14.85 22.04
CA GLU A 172 20.48 -15.96 21.95
C GLU A 172 21.41 -16.02 23.16
N ARG A 173 21.87 -14.87 23.66
CA ARG A 173 22.73 -14.79 24.85
C ARG A 173 22.02 -15.18 26.14
N VAL A 174 20.70 -15.02 26.22
CA VAL A 174 19.91 -15.40 27.40
C VAL A 174 19.63 -16.90 27.41
N THR A 175 19.53 -17.55 26.24
CA THR A 175 19.27 -18.99 26.14
C THR A 175 20.49 -19.88 26.32
N ASP A 176 21.70 -19.30 26.36
CA ASP A 176 22.98 -19.99 26.61
C ASP A 176 23.41 -20.02 28.10
N CYS A 177 22.58 -19.50 29.01
CA CYS A 177 22.76 -19.58 30.47
C CYS A 177 21.75 -20.55 31.12
#